data_AF-A0A7Y0L8N8-F1
#
_entry.id   AF-A0A7Y0L8N8-F1
#
_cell.length_a   1.000
_cell.length_b   1.000
_cell.length_c   1.000
_cell.angle_alpha   90.00
_cell.angle_beta   90.00
_cell.angle_gamma   90.00
#
_symmetry.space_group_name_H-M   'P 1'
#
loop_
_entity.id
_entity.type
_entity.pdbx_description
1 polymer ?
#
loop_
_entity_poly.entity_id
_entity_poly.type
_entity_poly.pdbx_seq_one_letter_code
_entity_poly.pdbx_strand_id
1 'polypeptide(L)'
;IPRHATGTLSARIHEDPTYRLAWTLTRHFQTLVIHRCGAAALAAWCRAAEASGVPAFQRFAETLRADWDAVVAGISLPWSQGPVEGLNNRTKTLKRMMYGRARLPLLSARILHR
;
A
#
# COMPACT_ATOMS: atom_id res chain seq x y z
N ILE A 1 -10.64 6.76 -6.63
CA ILE A 1 -11.85 6.53 -5.80
C ILE A 1 -13.00 7.31 -6.44
N PRO A 2 -14.18 6.72 -6.70
CA PRO A 2 -15.29 7.40 -7.34
C PRO A 2 -15.80 8.56 -6.48
N ARG A 3 -16.07 9.73 -7.08
CA ARG A 3 -16.34 11.00 -6.36
C ARG A 3 -17.56 10.95 -5.42
N HIS A 4 -18.54 10.09 -5.73
CA HIS A 4 -19.77 9.88 -4.95
C HIS A 4 -19.57 9.05 -3.66
N ALA A 5 -18.50 8.27 -3.54
CA ALA A 5 -18.19 7.53 -2.32
C ALA A 5 -17.63 8.44 -1.19
N THR A 6 -17.18 9.64 -1.54
CA THR A 6 -16.56 10.60 -0.61
C THR A 6 -17.59 11.20 0.35
N GLY A 7 -18.81 11.48 -0.11
CA GLY A 7 -19.84 12.11 0.71
C GLY A 7 -20.34 11.22 1.85
N THR A 8 -20.57 9.94 1.55
CA THR A 8 -21.01 8.94 2.53
C THR A 8 -19.93 8.63 3.56
N LEU A 9 -18.66 8.56 3.16
CA LEU A 9 -17.55 8.35 4.08
C LEU A 9 -17.35 9.56 5.01
N SER A 10 -17.39 10.78 4.48
CA SER A 10 -17.27 12.00 5.29
C SER A 10 -18.39 12.09 6.34
N ALA A 11 -19.64 11.81 5.97
CA ALA A 11 -20.75 11.79 6.91
C ALA A 11 -20.52 10.77 8.05
N ARG A 12 -20.11 9.54 7.70
CA ARG A 12 -19.81 8.48 8.69
C ARG A 12 -18.64 8.81 9.61
N ILE A 13 -17.62 9.51 9.11
CA ILE A 13 -16.54 10.02 9.95
C ILE A 13 -17.08 11.01 10.98
N HIS A 14 -18.04 11.87 10.66
CA HIS A 14 -18.61 12.79 11.67
C HIS A 14 -19.52 12.08 12.68
N GLU A 15 -20.23 11.04 12.27
CA GLU A 15 -21.21 10.35 13.11
C GLU A 15 -20.60 9.29 14.04
N ASP A 16 -19.65 8.49 13.55
CA ASP A 16 -19.16 7.29 14.24
C ASP A 16 -17.70 7.46 14.72
N PRO A 17 -17.42 7.37 16.03
CA PRO A 17 -16.06 7.40 16.59
C PRO A 17 -15.11 6.38 15.96
N THR A 18 -15.61 5.20 15.60
CA THR A 18 -14.83 4.11 14.99
C THR A 18 -14.32 4.52 13.61
N TYR A 19 -15.16 5.17 12.80
CA TYR A 19 -14.77 5.68 11.49
C TYR A 19 -13.76 6.83 11.61
N ARG A 20 -13.87 7.70 12.61
CA ARG A 20 -12.85 8.73 12.89
C ARG A 20 -11.51 8.13 13.23
N LEU A 21 -11.50 7.13 14.11
CA LEU A 21 -10.28 6.45 14.52
C LEU A 21 -9.62 5.76 13.33
N ALA A 22 -10.41 5.01 12.55
CA ALA A 22 -9.94 4.35 11.33
C ALA A 22 -9.35 5.35 10.32
N TRP A 23 -10.04 6.48 10.11
CA TRP A 23 -9.55 7.54 9.23
C TRP A 23 -8.24 8.14 9.72
N THR A 24 -8.15 8.42 11.02
CA THR A 24 -6.96 9.01 11.65
C THR A 24 -5.76 8.08 11.53
N LEU A 25 -5.93 6.79 11.86
CA LEU A 25 -4.87 5.79 11.73
C LEU A 25 -4.42 5.63 10.28
N THR A 26 -5.36 5.61 9.32
CA THR A 26 -5.04 5.53 7.89
C THR A 26 -4.22 6.73 7.43
N ARG A 27 -4.64 7.95 7.79
CA ARG A 27 -3.94 9.18 7.39
C ARG A 27 -2.58 9.31 8.04
N HIS A 28 -2.47 8.94 9.31
CA HIS A 28 -1.19 8.91 10.00
C HIS A 28 -0.23 7.92 9.33
N PHE A 29 -0.69 6.69 9.04
CA PHE A 29 0.13 5.69 8.35
C PHE A 29 0.58 6.18 6.97
N GLN A 30 -0.33 6.76 6.18
CA GLN A 30 0.00 7.34 4.88
C GLN A 30 1.11 8.41 5.00
N THR A 31 1.02 9.26 6.02
CA THR A 31 2.03 10.28 6.30
C THR A 31 3.39 9.64 6.60
N LEU A 32 3.43 8.60 7.44
CA LEU A 32 4.66 7.87 7.77
C LEU A 32 5.34 7.30 6.52
N VAL A 33 4.57 6.69 5.62
CA VAL A 33 5.08 6.07 4.39
C VAL A 33 5.55 7.11 3.38
N ILE A 34 4.76 8.16 3.14
CA ILE A 34 5.10 9.21 2.16
C ILE A 34 6.35 9.99 2.61
N HIS A 35 6.40 10.37 3.88
CA HIS A 35 7.47 11.22 4.42
C HIS A 35 8.63 10.43 5.02
N ARG A 36 8.59 9.09 4.94
CA ARG A 36 9.66 8.21 5.42
C ARG A 36 10.06 8.51 6.86
N CYS A 37 9.08 8.60 7.76
CA CYS A 37 9.29 9.05 9.15
C CYS A 37 10.09 8.08 10.04
N GLY A 38 10.52 6.93 9.51
CA GLY A 38 11.42 5.99 10.18
C GLY A 38 10.76 5.10 11.24
N ALA A 39 11.59 4.23 11.83
CA ALA A 39 11.16 3.14 12.70
C ALA A 39 10.43 3.59 13.97
N ALA A 40 10.89 4.67 14.62
CA ALA A 40 10.31 5.12 15.88
C ALA A 40 8.85 5.58 15.71
N ALA A 41 8.58 6.32 14.62
CA ALA A 41 7.24 6.80 14.29
C ALA A 41 6.32 5.64 13.86
N LEU A 42 6.84 4.67 13.11
CA LEU A 42 6.12 3.42 12.79
C LEU A 42 5.77 2.63 14.05
N ALA A 43 6.70 2.51 15.01
CA ALA A 43 6.46 1.76 16.24
C ALA A 43 5.38 2.42 17.11
N ALA A 44 5.35 3.75 17.15
CA ALA A 44 4.29 4.50 17.81
C ALA A 44 2.93 4.28 17.15
N TRP A 45 2.90 4.27 15.81
CA TRP A 45 1.68 3.98 15.07
C TRP A 45 1.19 2.54 15.28
N CYS A 46 2.07 1.54 15.29
CA CYS A 46 1.68 0.16 15.57
C CYS A 46 1.04 0.02 16.95
N ARG A 47 1.60 0.66 17.99
CA ARG A 47 0.98 0.67 19.33
C ARG A 47 -0.42 1.28 19.33
N ALA A 48 -0.61 2.39 18.60
CA ALA A 48 -1.93 3.02 18.46
C ALA A 48 -2.92 2.14 17.70
N ALA A 49 -2.47 1.43 16.66
CA ALA A 49 -3.27 0.49 15.89
C ALA A 49 -3.65 -0.77 16.70
N GLU A 50 -2.72 -1.31 17.48
CA GLU A 50 -2.92 -2.43 18.42
C GLU A 50 -3.98 -2.07 19.50
N ALA A 51 -3.89 -0.84 20.04
CA ALA A 51 -4.83 -0.32 21.05
C ALA A 51 -6.17 0.19 20.47
N SER A 52 -6.35 0.19 19.15
CA SER A 52 -7.50 0.84 18.50
C SER A 52 -8.85 0.16 18.71
N GLY A 53 -8.86 -1.13 19.11
CA GLY A 53 -10.07 -1.94 19.18
C GLY A 53 -10.69 -2.27 17.80
N VAL A 54 -10.02 -1.90 16.70
CA VAL A 54 -10.47 -2.20 15.34
C VAL A 54 -9.69 -3.41 14.79
N PRO A 55 -10.33 -4.59 14.61
CA PRO A 55 -9.63 -5.83 14.26
C PRO A 55 -8.82 -5.78 12.95
N ALA A 56 -9.19 -4.90 12.03
CA ALA A 56 -8.43 -4.70 10.79
C ALA A 56 -7.07 -4.03 11.06
N PHE A 57 -7.01 -3.01 11.93
CA PHE A 57 -5.77 -2.30 12.26
C PHE A 57 -4.88 -3.11 13.18
N GLN A 58 -5.45 -3.87 14.11
CA GLN A 58 -4.70 -4.77 14.99
C GLN A 58 -3.96 -5.84 14.18
N ARG A 59 -4.68 -6.57 13.31
CA ARG A 59 -4.06 -7.55 12.41
C ARG A 59 -3.04 -6.93 11.46
N PHE A 60 -3.30 -5.72 10.97
CA PHE A 60 -2.34 -5.04 10.12
C PHE A 60 -1.05 -4.70 10.89
N ALA A 61 -1.15 -4.19 12.13
CA ALA A 61 0.01 -3.96 12.97
C ALA A 61 0.79 -5.26 13.25
N GLU A 62 0.11 -6.37 13.52
CA GLU A 62 0.75 -7.70 13.67
C GLU A 62 1.55 -8.10 12.41
N THR A 63 0.98 -7.91 11.22
CA THR A 63 1.71 -8.21 9.97
C THR A 63 2.94 -7.32 9.77
N LEU A 64 2.87 -6.04 10.16
CA LEU A 64 4.03 -5.14 10.10
C LEU A 64 5.11 -5.55 11.11
N ARG A 65 4.72 -6.04 12.28
CA ARG A 65 5.65 -6.55 13.30
C ARG A 65 6.35 -7.83 12.87
N ALA A 66 5.63 -8.73 12.19
CA ALA A 66 6.16 -9.99 11.72
C ALA A 66 7.29 -9.81 10.69
N ASP A 67 7.28 -8.72 9.93
CA ASP A 67 8.29 -8.38 8.93
C ASP A 67 8.93 -7.00 9.19
N TRP A 68 9.24 -6.75 10.47
CA TRP A 68 9.61 -5.42 10.96
C TRP A 68 10.79 -4.78 10.21
N ASP A 69 11.88 -5.53 10.02
CA ASP A 69 13.10 -5.00 9.40
C ASP A 69 12.87 -4.61 7.94
N ALA A 70 12.11 -5.42 7.18
CA ALA A 70 11.78 -5.11 5.80
C ALA A 70 10.87 -3.88 5.70
N VAL A 71 9.87 -3.78 6.58
CA VAL A 71 8.97 -2.61 6.61
C VAL A 71 9.74 -1.35 6.98
N VAL A 72 10.58 -1.40 8.01
CA VAL A 72 11.43 -0.28 8.43
C VAL A 72 12.35 0.16 7.29
N ALA A 73 12.99 -0.79 6.60
CA ALA A 73 13.80 -0.49 5.43
C ALA A 73 12.97 0.18 4.32
N GLY A 74 11.77 -0.34 4.04
CA GLY A 74 10.86 0.20 3.04
C GLY A 74 10.39 1.63 3.30
N ILE A 75 10.27 2.03 4.57
CA ILE A 75 9.89 3.40 4.95
C ILE A 75 11.07 4.30 5.32
N SER A 76 12.31 3.80 5.32
CA SER A 76 13.49 4.60 5.68
C SER A 76 14.40 4.86 4.47
N LEU A 77 14.47 3.91 3.54
CA LEU A 77 15.33 3.98 2.37
C LEU A 77 14.65 4.75 1.22
N PRO A 78 15.43 5.37 0.32
CA PRO A 78 14.88 6.06 -0.84
C PRO A 78 14.39 5.08 -1.92
N TRP A 79 14.77 3.81 -1.84
CA TRP A 79 14.47 2.79 -2.84
C TRP A 79 12.99 2.40 -2.83
N SER A 80 12.41 2.25 -4.02
CA SER A 80 11.04 1.76 -4.19
C SER A 80 11.00 0.64 -5.22
N GLN A 81 10.09 -0.32 -5.04
CA GLN A 81 9.81 -1.35 -6.04
C GLN A 81 8.92 -0.84 -7.18
N GLY A 82 8.51 0.43 -7.17
CA GLY A 82 7.59 1.02 -8.15
C GLY A 82 8.03 0.83 -9.61
N PRO A 83 9.29 1.12 -9.99
CA PRO A 83 9.76 0.87 -11.36
C PRO A 83 9.70 -0.62 -11.76
N VAL A 84 10.06 -1.51 -10.85
CA VAL A 84 10.04 -2.97 -11.05
C VAL A 84 8.60 -3.47 -11.21
N GLU A 85 7.68 -3.01 -10.36
CA GLU A 85 6.25 -3.30 -10.47
C GLU A 85 5.66 -2.75 -11.78
N GLY A 86 6.09 -1.56 -12.22
CA GLY A 86 5.72 -0.98 -13.50
C GLY A 86 6.13 -1.86 -14.68
N LEU A 87 7.37 -2.35 -14.68
CA LEU A 87 7.87 -3.30 -15.69
C LEU A 87 7.11 -4.63 -15.65
N ASN A 88 6.84 -5.16 -14.46
CA ASN A 88 6.04 -6.38 -14.29
C ASN A 88 4.62 -6.19 -14.83
N ASN A 89 3.98 -5.06 -14.54
CA ASN A 89 2.64 -4.76 -15.04
C ASN A 89 2.63 -4.59 -16.57
N ARG A 90 3.61 -3.90 -17.15
CA ARG A 90 3.77 -3.79 -18.61
C ARG A 90 3.91 -5.16 -19.26
N THR A 91 4.75 -6.02 -18.69
CA THR A 91 4.98 -7.38 -19.19
C THR A 91 3.70 -8.23 -19.12
N LYS A 92 2.97 -8.16 -18.00
CA LYS A 92 1.68 -8.83 -17.83
C LYS A 92 0.65 -8.33 -18.84
N THR A 93 0.59 -7.02 -19.09
CA THR A 93 -0.32 -6.40 -20.07
C THR A 93 0.00 -6.87 -21.49
N LEU A 94 1.27 -6.87 -21.90
CA LEU A 94 1.69 -7.40 -23.20
C LEU A 94 1.28 -8.86 -23.38
N LYS A 95 1.52 -9.70 -22.37
CA LYS A 95 1.11 -11.12 -22.38
C LYS A 95 -0.41 -11.29 -22.50
N ARG A 96 -1.20 -10.46 -21.81
CA ARG A 96 -2.67 -10.46 -21.85
C ARG A 96 -3.22 -10.03 -23.22
N MET A 97 -2.67 -8.96 -23.82
CA MET A 97 -3.05 -8.53 -25.18
C MET A 97 -2.78 -9.61 -26.24
N MET A 98 -1.88 -10.54 -25.94
CA MET A 98 -1.51 -11.65 -26.82
C MET A 98 -2.22 -12.96 -26.45
N TYR A 99 -3.26 -12.89 -25.62
CA TYR A 99 -4.04 -14.05 -25.15
C TYR A 99 -3.18 -15.16 -24.54
N GLY A 100 -2.06 -14.79 -23.90
CA GLY A 100 -1.11 -15.76 -23.33
C GLY A 100 -0.24 -16.50 -24.35
N ARG A 101 -0.38 -16.24 -25.65
CA ARG A 101 0.34 -16.93 -26.74
C ARG A 101 1.75 -16.39 -27.00
N ALA A 102 2.20 -15.41 -26.21
CA ALA A 102 3.54 -14.86 -26.30
C ALA A 102 4.56 -15.79 -25.63
N ARG A 103 5.20 -16.67 -26.41
CA ARG A 103 6.43 -17.36 -25.97
C ARG A 103 7.55 -16.33 -25.76
N LEU A 104 8.55 -16.67 -24.95
CA LEU A 104 9.64 -15.76 -24.56
C LEU A 104 10.27 -14.97 -25.73
N PRO A 105 10.53 -15.54 -26.93
CA PRO A 105 11.09 -14.77 -28.04
C PRO A 105 10.19 -13.61 -28.50
N LEU A 106 8.88 -13.88 -28.63
CA LEU A 106 7.91 -12.89 -29.11
C LEU A 106 7.62 -11.81 -28.04
N LEU A 107 7.63 -12.21 -26.76
CA LEU A 107 7.51 -11.27 -25.65
C LEU A 107 8.74 -10.35 -25.57
N SER A 108 9.94 -10.92 -25.72
CA SER A 108 11.21 -10.16 -25.72
C SER A 108 11.26 -9.17 -26.87
N ALA A 109 10.88 -9.60 -28.08
CA ALA A 109 10.82 -8.72 -29.25
C ALA A 109 9.90 -7.51 -29.02
N ARG A 110 8.73 -7.69 -28.39
CA ARG A 110 7.79 -6.58 -28.10
C ARG A 110 8.22 -5.69 -26.93
N ILE A 111 9.06 -6.19 -26.03
CA ILE A 111 9.60 -5.40 -24.92
C ILE A 111 10.77 -4.53 -25.42
N LEU A 112 11.66 -5.10 -26.24
CA LEU A 112 12.90 -4.48 -26.70
C LEU A 112 12.74 -3.60 -27.94
N HIS A 113 11.85 -3.95 -28.88
CA HIS A 113 11.65 -3.21 -30.14
C HIS A 113 10.42 -2.30 -30.09
N ARG A 114 10.30 -1.51 -29.03
CA ARG A 114 9.23 -0.51 -28.92
C ARG A 114 9.71 0.87 -29.31
#